data_AF-A0A536QUK7-F1
#
_entry.id   AF-A0A536QUK7-F1
#
_cell.length_a   1.000
_cell.length_b   1.000
_cell.length_c   1.000
_cell.angle_alpha   90.00
_cell.angle_beta   90.00
_cell.angle_gamma   90.00
#
_symmetry.space_group_name_H-M   'P 1'
#
loop_
_entity.id
_entity.type
_entity.pdbx_description
1 polymer ?
#
loop_
_entity_poly.entity_id
_entity_poly.type
_entity_poly.pdbx_seq_one_letter_code
_entity_poly.pdbx_strand_id
1 'polypeptide(L)'
;MKWITREHPRVDRVACPWLIERFVDKQAEFIYVPSDQVAAEAAKRGATPYDIKDVELGHHGPECSFDAFVHKYGLEKDPAMAYMAKVIRGADTA
;
A
#
# COMPACT_ATOMS: atom_id res chain seq x y z
N MET A 1 -12.47 1.34 6.10
CA MET A 1 -11.42 2.38 6.28
C MET A 1 -11.14 3.02 4.93
N LYS A 2 -10.75 4.31 4.91
CA LYS A 2 -10.37 5.00 3.66
C LYS A 2 -8.86 4.98 3.49
N TRP A 3 -8.42 4.58 2.30
CA TRP A 3 -7.03 4.49 1.89
C TRP A 3 -6.82 5.42 0.71
N ILE A 4 -5.72 6.16 0.69
CA ILE A 4 -5.46 7.15 -0.35
C ILE A 4 -4.05 7.04 -0.89
N THR A 5 -3.92 7.16 -2.21
CA THR A 5 -2.62 7.20 -2.88
C THR A 5 -2.73 8.05 -4.15
N ARG A 6 -1.63 8.17 -4.90
CA ARG A 6 -1.61 8.92 -6.15
C ARG A 6 -2.25 8.15 -7.31
N GLU A 7 -2.86 8.88 -8.23
CA GLU A 7 -3.41 8.36 -9.48
C GLU A 7 -2.35 7.74 -10.40
N HIS A 8 -2.81 7.09 -11.48
CA HIS A 8 -1.99 6.26 -12.38
C HIS A 8 -1.30 5.09 -11.64
N PRO A 9 -2.09 4.14 -11.11
CA PRO A 9 -1.56 3.07 -10.29
C PRO A 9 -0.55 2.21 -11.07
N ARG A 10 0.54 1.88 -10.37
CA ARG A 10 1.55 0.90 -10.78
C ARG A 10 1.38 -0.36 -9.92
N VAL A 11 2.36 -1.27 -9.93
CA VAL A 11 2.29 -2.58 -9.29
C VAL A 11 1.83 -2.46 -7.82
N ASP A 12 2.50 -1.65 -7.00
CA ASP A 12 2.16 -1.54 -5.58
C ASP A 12 0.79 -0.93 -5.30
N ARG A 13 0.37 0.07 -6.08
CA ARG A 13 -0.96 0.70 -5.95
C ARG A 13 -2.11 -0.18 -6.37
N VAL A 14 -1.84 -1.33 -6.99
CA VAL A 14 -2.85 -2.37 -7.27
C VAL A 14 -2.74 -3.52 -6.27
N ALA A 15 -1.52 -3.92 -5.92
CA ALA A 15 -1.29 -5.04 -5.00
C ALA A 15 -1.69 -4.72 -3.55
N CYS A 16 -1.38 -3.52 -3.05
CA CYS A 16 -1.74 -3.12 -1.69
C CYS A 16 -3.26 -3.11 -1.47
N PRO A 17 -4.10 -2.54 -2.36
CA PRO A 17 -5.56 -2.68 -2.26
C PRO A 17 -6.05 -4.12 -2.15
N TRP A 18 -5.53 -5.03 -2.97
CA TRP A 18 -5.90 -6.45 -2.89
C TRP A 18 -5.57 -7.07 -1.53
N LEU A 19 -4.39 -6.76 -0.97
CA LEU A 19 -3.99 -7.23 0.36
C LEU A 19 -4.91 -6.65 1.42
N ILE A 20 -5.18 -5.34 1.36
CA ILE A 20 -6.05 -4.64 2.30
C ILE A 20 -7.45 -5.27 2.31
N GLU A 21 -8.08 -5.43 1.15
CA GLU A 21 -9.43 -5.97 1.03
C GLU A 21 -9.55 -7.41 1.58
N ARG A 22 -8.48 -8.20 1.49
CA ARG A 22 -8.50 -9.60 1.90
C ARG A 22 -8.12 -9.83 3.36
N PHE A 23 -7.13 -9.10 3.85
CA PHE A 23 -6.45 -9.42 5.11
C PHE A 23 -6.59 -8.32 6.17
N VAL A 24 -6.97 -7.09 5.78
CA VAL A 24 -7.03 -5.94 6.71
C VAL A 24 -8.46 -5.48 6.92
N ASP A 25 -9.17 -5.14 5.84
CA ASP A 25 -10.49 -4.54 5.88
C ASP A 25 -11.28 -4.81 4.60
N LYS A 26 -12.31 -5.67 4.70
CA LYS A 26 -13.19 -6.05 3.59
C LYS A 26 -14.10 -4.91 3.11
N GLN A 27 -14.20 -3.81 3.85
CA GLN A 27 -14.98 -2.62 3.51
C GLN A 27 -14.07 -1.42 3.25
N ALA A 28 -12.84 -1.67 2.80
CA ALA A 28 -11.91 -0.63 2.43
C ALA A 28 -12.42 0.20 1.24
N GLU A 29 -12.25 1.51 1.32
CA GLU A 29 -12.47 2.44 0.21
C GLU A 29 -11.12 2.98 -0.25
N PHE A 30 -10.87 2.95 -1.56
CA PHE A 30 -9.62 3.43 -2.15
C PHE A 30 -9.83 4.72 -2.93
N ILE A 31 -9.00 5.71 -2.64
CA ILE A 31 -9.08 7.05 -3.21
C ILE A 31 -7.77 7.31 -3.97
N TYR A 32 -7.89 7.67 -5.23
CA TYR A 32 -6.77 8.03 -6.09
C TYR A 32 -6.89 9.50 -6.46
N VAL A 33 -5.84 10.27 -6.21
CA VAL A 33 -5.79 11.72 -6.47
C VAL A 33 -4.47 12.11 -7.14
N PRO A 34 -4.35 13.31 -7.73
CA PRO A 34 -3.06 13.83 -8.18
C PRO A 34 -2.00 13.78 -7.07
N SER A 35 -0.75 13.51 -7.45
CA SER A 35 0.33 13.21 -6.49
C SER A 35 0.60 14.34 -5.49
N ASP A 36 0.39 15.58 -5.88
CA ASP A 36 0.54 16.80 -5.06
C ASP A 36 -0.65 17.02 -4.11
N GLN A 37 -1.76 16.31 -4.31
CA GLN A 37 -2.98 16.46 -3.52
C GLN A 37 -3.15 15.37 -2.45
N VAL A 38 -2.35 14.29 -2.48
CA VAL A 38 -2.54 13.13 -1.58
C VAL A 38 -2.56 13.55 -0.11
N ALA A 39 -1.60 14.35 0.35
CA ALA A 39 -1.53 14.77 1.75
C ALA A 39 -2.73 15.63 2.18
N ALA A 40 -3.13 16.61 1.34
CA ALA A 40 -4.24 17.49 1.63
C ALA A 40 -5.58 16.74 1.66
N GLU A 41 -5.82 15.87 0.68
CA GLU A 41 -7.05 15.08 0.59
C GLU A 41 -7.09 13.96 1.65
N ALA A 42 -5.93 13.40 2.04
CA ALA A 42 -5.84 12.46 3.16
C ALA A 42 -6.35 13.09 4.46
N ALA A 43 -5.82 14.27 4.81
CA ALA A 43 -6.22 15.02 6.01
C ALA A 43 -7.71 15.40 5.97
N LYS A 44 -8.18 15.92 4.84
CA LYS A 44 -9.58 16.34 4.64
C LYS A 44 -10.58 15.19 4.77
N ARG A 45 -10.22 14.00 4.31
CA ARG A 45 -11.13 12.83 4.24
C ARG A 45 -10.94 11.84 5.38
N GLY A 46 -9.94 12.06 6.24
CA GLY A 46 -9.54 11.08 7.25
C GLY A 46 -9.08 9.76 6.62
N ALA A 47 -8.37 9.84 5.48
CA ALA A 47 -7.89 8.67 4.75
C ALA A 47 -6.41 8.40 5.07
N THR A 48 -6.05 7.12 5.15
CA THR A 48 -4.67 6.70 5.44
C THR A 48 -3.85 6.70 4.15
N PRO A 49 -2.79 7.51 4.04
CA PRO A 49 -1.95 7.51 2.86
C PRO A 49 -1.06 6.25 2.81
N TYR A 50 -0.86 5.72 1.61
CA TYR A 50 0.09 4.63 1.35
C TYR A 50 0.75 4.79 -0.03
N ASP A 51 1.90 4.12 -0.21
CA ASP A 51 2.71 4.17 -1.44
C ASP A 51 2.95 5.61 -1.95
N ILE A 52 3.40 6.45 -1.01
CA ILE A 52 3.95 7.80 -1.24
C ILE A 52 5.22 7.97 -0.40
N LYS A 53 5.94 9.07 -0.61
CA LYS A 53 7.14 9.37 0.18
C LYS A 53 6.79 9.66 1.65
N ASP A 54 7.69 9.27 2.54
CA ASP A 54 7.69 9.65 3.97
C ASP A 54 6.45 9.21 4.76
N VAL A 55 5.76 8.15 4.32
CA VAL A 55 4.67 7.52 5.08
C VAL A 55 5.07 6.14 5.59
N GLU A 56 4.46 5.73 6.70
CA GLU A 56 4.68 4.41 7.32
C GLU A 56 4.42 3.26 6.34
N LEU A 57 3.38 3.39 5.50
CA LEU A 57 2.97 2.38 4.51
C LEU A 57 3.47 2.74 3.10
N GLY A 58 4.74 3.14 3.03
CA GLY A 58 5.46 3.44 1.80
C GLY A 58 6.68 2.54 1.61
N HIS A 59 7.58 2.94 0.73
CA HIS A 59 8.85 2.23 0.50
C HIS A 59 9.84 2.48 1.63
N HIS A 60 10.54 1.42 2.06
CA HIS A 60 11.56 1.48 3.11
C HIS A 60 12.83 0.76 2.66
N GLY A 61 13.86 1.52 2.32
CA GLY A 61 15.11 0.96 1.79
C GLY A 61 14.85 0.16 0.51
N PRO A 62 15.21 -1.14 0.46
CA PRO A 62 14.96 -1.99 -0.71
C PRO A 62 13.52 -2.55 -0.76
N GLU A 63 12.70 -2.31 0.26
CA GLU A 63 11.34 -2.86 0.36
C GLU A 63 10.30 -1.90 -0.21
N CYS A 64 9.27 -2.46 -0.84
CA CYS A 64 8.15 -1.72 -1.40
C CYS A 64 7.03 -1.52 -0.35
N SER A 65 5.97 -0.81 -0.72
CA SER A 65 4.84 -0.56 0.17
C SER A 65 4.12 -1.86 0.52
N PHE A 66 4.05 -2.83 -0.40
CA PHE A 66 3.45 -4.14 -0.11
C PHE A 66 4.16 -4.85 1.05
N ASP A 67 5.49 -4.76 1.12
CA ASP A 67 6.28 -5.29 2.24
C ASP A 67 5.91 -4.59 3.55
N ALA A 68 5.76 -3.26 3.54
CA ALA A 68 5.35 -2.50 4.72
C ALA A 68 3.98 -2.96 5.27
N PHE A 69 3.02 -3.28 4.38
CA PHE A 69 1.74 -3.87 4.79
C PHE A 69 1.91 -5.27 5.37
N VAL A 70 2.70 -6.13 4.72
CA VAL A 70 2.95 -7.50 5.21
C VAL A 70 3.49 -7.46 6.63
N HIS A 71 4.52 -6.66 6.89
CA HIS A 71 5.13 -6.52 8.22
C HIS A 71 4.18 -5.91 9.25
N LYS A 72 3.49 -4.82 8.89
CA LYS A 72 2.58 -4.11 9.82
C LYS A 72 1.46 -5.01 10.34
N TYR A 73 0.93 -5.88 9.48
CA TYR A 73 -0.18 -6.77 9.81
C TYR A 73 0.25 -8.21 10.16
N GLY A 74 1.56 -8.47 10.25
CA GLY A 74 2.11 -9.78 10.65
C GLY A 74 1.77 -10.92 9.70
N LEU A 75 1.65 -10.61 8.40
CA LEU A 75 1.23 -11.56 7.36
C LEU A 75 2.37 -12.44 6.84
N GLU A 76 3.62 -12.12 7.16
CA GLU A 76 4.83 -12.85 6.76
C GLU A 76 4.92 -14.27 7.34
N LYS A 77 4.07 -14.58 8.33
CA LYS A 77 3.95 -15.92 8.91
C LYS A 77 3.36 -16.94 7.91
N ASP A 78 2.61 -16.48 6.92
CA ASP A 78 2.16 -17.31 5.81
C ASP A 78 3.28 -17.39 4.75
N PRO A 79 3.84 -18.59 4.48
CA PRO A 79 4.89 -18.75 3.47
C PRO A 79 4.48 -18.28 2.07
N ALA A 80 3.19 -18.39 1.72
CA ALA A 80 2.68 -17.92 0.43
C ALA A 80 2.70 -16.38 0.36
N MET A 81 2.32 -15.71 1.44
CA MET A 81 2.39 -14.25 1.52
C MET A 81 3.84 -13.76 1.51
N ALA A 82 4.73 -14.41 2.27
CA ALA A 82 6.15 -14.09 2.27
C ALA A 82 6.81 -14.24 0.88
N TYR A 83 6.38 -15.24 0.10
CA TYR A 83 6.81 -15.38 -1.29
C TYR A 83 6.20 -14.29 -2.20
N MET A 84 4.92 -13.99 -2.03
CA MET A 84 4.22 -12.95 -2.79
C MET A 84 4.86 -11.57 -2.61
N ALA A 85 5.27 -11.23 -1.39
CA ALA A 85 5.99 -9.99 -1.10
C ALA A 85 7.27 -9.86 -1.93
N LYS A 86 8.05 -10.94 -2.07
CA LYS A 86 9.26 -10.96 -2.91
C LYS A 86 8.94 -10.75 -4.40
N VAL A 87 7.88 -11.37 -4.90
CA VAL A 87 7.46 -11.25 -6.31
C VAL A 87 7.02 -9.82 -6.62
N ILE A 88 6.19 -9.23 -5.76
CA ILE A 88 5.69 -7.87 -5.94
C ILE A 88 6.82 -6.87 -5.83
N ARG A 89 7.68 -6.99 -4.80
CA ARG A 89 8.88 -6.16 -4.65
C ARG A 89 9.73 -6.19 -5.92
N GLY A 90 10.01 -7.38 -6.45
CA GLY A 90 10.78 -7.55 -7.68
C GLY A 90 10.11 -6.94 -8.92
N ALA A 91 8.79 -6.77 -8.93
CA ALA A 91 8.07 -6.13 -10.04
C ALA A 91 7.92 -4.61 -9.87
N ASP A 92 7.86 -4.11 -8.63
CA ASP A 92 7.64 -2.70 -8.33
C ASP A 92 8.95 -1.89 -8.23
N THR A 93 10.04 -2.50 -7.75
CA THR A 93 11.33 -1.82 -7.56
C THR A 93 12.36 -2.08 -8.66
N ALA A 94 11.98 -2.76 -9.75
CA ALA A 94 12.87 -3.09 -10.88
C ALA A 94 13.02 -1.95 -11.90
#